data_AF-A0A7C1LMH4-F1
#
_entry.id   AF-A0A7C1LMH4-F1
#
_cell.length_a   1.000
_cell.length_b   1.000
_cell.length_c   1.000
_cell.angle_alpha   90.00
_cell.angle_beta   90.00
_cell.angle_gamma   90.00
#
_symmetry.space_group_name_H-M   'P 1'
#
loop_
_entity.id
_entity.type
_entity.pdbx_description
1 polymer ?
#
loop_
_entity_poly.entity_id
_entity_poly.type
_entity_poly.pdbx_seq_one_letter_code
_entity_poly.pdbx_strand_id
1 'polypeptide(L)'
;MPREIKGIILSRLIILISIIFVPVAIFLIYNLADFNLWYSSDPIIKLVIIKILCPLVFSISWLFFLILFINRFANTIDNFDKTISVVPSRLKFFYGLNAIYILFIFVFPIITPIISVLSFASFAWRLTTLKRREWDDNSEVSFITKFMMVLFSIIPIFFTISVLPEFIILVGFLWEVIWAPLLPYLFSISYSLFTSLAIGALIILFYNSGISEYEQIYVEPSKKQILWNVKILEIFLFGFFLFLDIAKLAVINFFYMSGFIIIIFTSIVNFFRGKAKLKNFKSHFFGYFIAVVFIGSNVLFSTSLISEFLKIWSLIMSATLYIVVFIFTFLRME
;
A
#
# COMPACT_ATOMS: atom_id res chain seq x y z
N MET A 1 -6.34 -20.37 -23.21
CA MET A 1 -6.02 -20.81 -21.83
C MET A 1 -5.99 -19.60 -20.91
N PRO A 2 -6.84 -19.54 -19.88
CA PRO A 2 -7.13 -18.30 -19.17
C PRO A 2 -5.98 -17.91 -18.24
N ARG A 3 -5.54 -16.65 -18.35
CA ARG A 3 -4.50 -16.03 -17.51
C ARG A 3 -5.00 -15.65 -16.10
N GLU A 4 -6.18 -16.13 -15.69
CA GLU A 4 -6.84 -15.76 -14.43
C GLU A 4 -6.17 -16.34 -13.17
N ILE A 5 -5.38 -17.40 -13.31
CA ILE A 5 -4.82 -18.14 -12.17
C ILE A 5 -3.73 -17.35 -11.44
N LYS A 6 -2.98 -16.45 -12.11
CA LYS A 6 -1.86 -15.74 -11.44
C LYS A 6 -2.28 -14.54 -10.59
N GLY A 7 -3.31 -13.80 -10.99
CA GLY A 7 -3.79 -12.62 -10.24
C GLY A 7 -4.51 -13.02 -8.95
N ILE A 8 -5.48 -13.93 -9.08
CA ILE A 8 -6.33 -14.40 -7.96
C ILE A 8 -5.49 -15.06 -6.85
N ILE A 9 -4.40 -15.75 -7.21
CA ILE A 9 -3.52 -16.40 -6.21
C ILE A 9 -2.68 -15.36 -5.47
N LEU A 10 -2.18 -14.32 -6.16
CA LEU A 10 -1.32 -13.31 -5.54
C LEU A 10 -2.09 -12.40 -4.58
N SER A 11 -3.28 -11.93 -4.96
CA SER A 11 -4.13 -11.10 -4.09
C SER A 11 -4.51 -11.82 -2.79
N ARG A 12 -4.87 -13.10 -2.89
CA ARG A 12 -5.17 -13.94 -1.73
C ARG A 12 -3.93 -14.21 -0.87
N LEU A 13 -2.77 -14.42 -1.47
CA LEU A 13 -1.52 -14.58 -0.73
C LEU A 13 -1.17 -13.31 0.07
N ILE A 14 -1.34 -12.12 -0.53
CA ILE A 14 -1.10 -10.84 0.15
C ILE A 14 -1.99 -10.72 1.40
N ILE A 15 -3.25 -11.16 1.32
CA ILE A 15 -4.17 -11.08 2.47
C ILE A 15 -3.84 -12.12 3.52
N LEU A 16 -3.49 -13.34 3.10
CA LEU A 16 -3.01 -14.37 4.02
C LEU A 16 -1.79 -13.89 4.83
N ILE A 17 -0.84 -13.24 4.14
CA ILE A 17 0.30 -12.58 4.76
C ILE A 17 -0.19 -11.46 5.70
N SER A 18 -1.11 -10.61 5.26
CA SER A 18 -1.64 -9.49 6.06
C SER A 18 -2.33 -9.96 7.36
N ILE A 19 -3.02 -11.10 7.34
CA ILE A 19 -3.65 -11.70 8.54
C ILE A 19 -2.62 -11.98 9.64
N ILE A 20 -1.37 -12.28 9.27
CA ILE A 20 -0.29 -12.52 10.22
C ILE A 20 0.42 -11.21 10.57
N PHE A 21 0.80 -10.42 9.55
CA PHE A 21 1.63 -9.24 9.74
C PHE A 21 0.91 -8.08 10.43
N VAL A 22 -0.40 -7.89 10.21
CA VAL A 22 -1.15 -6.78 10.85
C VAL A 22 -1.21 -6.95 12.38
N PRO A 23 -1.62 -8.11 12.94
CA PRO A 23 -1.52 -8.38 14.37
C PRO A 23 -0.10 -8.20 14.94
N VAL A 24 0.91 -8.74 14.26
CA VAL A 24 2.31 -8.62 14.70
C VAL A 24 2.74 -7.15 14.73
N ALA A 25 2.38 -6.36 13.71
CA ALA A 25 2.68 -4.95 13.66
C ALA A 25 2.02 -4.18 14.81
N ILE A 26 0.75 -4.45 15.15
CA ILE A 26 0.09 -3.85 16.32
C ILE A 26 0.86 -4.17 17.60
N PHE A 27 1.22 -5.45 17.82
CA PHE A 27 2.00 -5.85 18.99
C PHE A 27 3.34 -5.11 19.06
N LEU A 28 4.07 -5.03 17.95
CA LEU A 28 5.35 -4.33 17.90
C LEU A 28 5.19 -2.83 18.18
N ILE A 29 4.19 -2.17 17.59
CA ILE A 29 3.94 -0.75 17.79
C ILE A 29 3.70 -0.44 19.27
N TYR A 30 2.79 -1.17 19.92
CA TYR A 30 2.47 -0.93 21.33
C TYR A 30 3.63 -1.29 22.27
N ASN A 31 4.46 -2.28 21.91
CA ASN A 31 5.61 -2.64 22.71
C ASN A 31 6.78 -1.66 22.56
N LEU A 32 7.00 -1.12 21.36
CA LEU A 32 8.09 -0.17 21.08
C LEU A 32 7.75 1.26 21.47
N ALA A 33 6.50 1.69 21.31
CA ALA A 33 6.09 3.05 21.68
C ALA A 33 6.00 3.22 23.20
N ASP A 34 6.52 4.32 23.74
CA ASP A 34 6.48 4.60 25.17
C ASP A 34 5.19 5.33 25.58
N PHE A 35 4.06 4.64 25.48
CA PHE A 35 2.77 5.21 25.86
C PHE A 35 2.58 5.27 27.38
N ASN A 36 1.96 6.34 27.85
CA ASN A 36 1.55 6.48 29.24
C ASN A 36 0.04 6.21 29.41
N LEU A 37 -0.34 5.81 30.61
CA LEU A 37 -1.74 5.72 31.01
C LEU A 37 -2.14 7.02 31.69
N TRP A 38 -3.16 7.69 31.16
CA TRP A 38 -3.61 8.97 31.69
C TRP A 38 -4.20 8.89 33.10
N TYR A 39 -4.70 7.71 33.51
CA TYR A 39 -5.34 7.49 34.81
C TYR A 39 -4.49 6.71 35.82
N SER A 40 -3.28 6.26 35.45
CA SER A 40 -2.42 5.51 36.36
C SER A 40 -0.95 5.66 36.02
N SER A 41 -0.13 5.93 37.04
CA SER A 41 1.33 5.97 36.92
C SER A 41 2.00 4.65 37.35
N ASP A 42 1.23 3.64 37.74
CA ASP A 42 1.78 2.35 38.18
C ASP A 42 2.39 1.60 36.98
N PRO A 43 3.69 1.24 37.03
CA PRO A 43 4.36 0.55 35.94
C PRO A 43 3.75 -0.83 35.63
N ILE A 44 3.18 -1.53 36.62
CA ILE A 44 2.54 -2.83 36.43
C ILE A 44 1.24 -2.67 35.64
N ILE A 45 0.41 -1.69 36.01
CA ILE A 45 -0.84 -1.40 35.32
C ILE A 45 -0.56 -0.93 33.88
N LYS A 46 0.46 -0.07 33.69
CA LYS A 46 0.95 0.34 32.36
C LYS A 46 1.34 -0.88 31.52
N LEU A 47 2.16 -1.78 32.06
CA LEU A 47 2.58 -2.98 31.34
C LEU A 47 1.39 -3.84 30.94
N VAL A 48 0.50 -4.15 31.88
CA VAL A 48 -0.64 -5.04 31.62
C VAL A 48 -1.61 -4.43 30.59
N ILE A 49 -2.01 -3.17 30.78
CA ILE A 49 -3.02 -2.54 29.92
C ILE A 49 -2.42 -2.17 28.55
N ILE A 50 -1.33 -1.42 28.52
CA ILE A 50 -0.77 -0.89 27.27
C ILE A 50 0.01 -1.94 26.49
N LYS A 51 0.85 -2.74 27.15
CA LYS A 51 1.80 -3.64 26.47
C LYS A 51 1.21 -5.01 26.17
N ILE A 52 0.19 -5.44 26.92
CA ILE A 52 -0.44 -6.76 26.76
C ILE A 52 -1.88 -6.62 26.26
N LEU A 53 -2.78 -6.01 27.02
CA LEU A 53 -4.23 -6.07 26.74
C LEU A 53 -4.64 -5.25 25.52
N CYS A 54 -4.19 -4.00 25.39
CA CYS A 54 -4.45 -3.15 24.22
C CYS A 54 -4.03 -3.84 22.90
N PRO A 55 -2.76 -4.25 22.72
CA PRO A 55 -2.35 -4.88 21.47
C PRO A 55 -3.06 -6.20 21.24
N LEU A 56 -3.39 -6.98 22.28
CA LEU A 56 -4.15 -8.21 22.14
C LEU A 56 -5.57 -7.96 21.62
N VAL A 57 -6.31 -7.02 22.21
CA VAL A 57 -7.68 -6.70 21.78
C VAL A 57 -7.70 -6.14 20.37
N PHE A 58 -6.81 -5.20 20.06
CA PHE A 58 -6.71 -4.63 18.72
C PHE A 58 -6.26 -5.66 17.67
N SER A 59 -5.32 -6.54 18.01
CA SER A 59 -4.86 -7.61 17.11
C SER A 59 -5.94 -8.64 16.82
N ILE A 60 -6.66 -9.12 17.84
CA ILE A 60 -7.77 -10.06 17.65
C ILE A 60 -8.86 -9.44 16.79
N SER A 61 -9.15 -8.16 17.00
CA SER A 61 -10.12 -7.42 16.19
C SER A 61 -9.75 -7.42 14.71
N TRP A 62 -8.50 -7.04 14.41
CA TRP A 62 -8.00 -6.99 13.04
C TRP A 62 -7.93 -8.37 12.40
N LEU A 63 -7.51 -9.38 13.14
CA LEU A 63 -7.51 -10.77 12.68
C LEU A 63 -8.93 -11.20 12.30
N PHE A 64 -9.90 -10.97 13.18
CA PHE A 64 -11.30 -11.30 12.92
C PHE A 64 -11.86 -10.52 11.71
N PHE A 65 -11.56 -9.23 11.61
CA PHE A 65 -11.99 -8.38 10.50
C PHE A 65 -11.43 -8.84 9.14
N LEU A 66 -10.12 -9.13 9.08
CA LEU A 66 -9.48 -9.60 7.85
C LEU A 66 -10.00 -10.97 7.40
N ILE A 67 -10.29 -11.87 8.35
CA ILE A 67 -10.89 -13.18 8.03
C ILE A 67 -12.31 -13.00 7.49
N LEU A 68 -13.12 -12.14 8.11
CA LEU A 68 -14.51 -11.92 7.69
C LEU A 68 -14.59 -11.35 6.27
N PHE A 69 -13.68 -10.46 5.91
CA PHE A 69 -13.68 -9.76 4.63
C PHE A 69 -12.61 -10.27 3.65
N ILE A 70 -12.08 -11.49 3.83
CA ILE A 70 -10.95 -12.02 3.03
C ILE A 70 -11.17 -11.92 1.52
N ASN A 71 -12.37 -12.30 1.04
CA ASN A 71 -12.71 -12.26 -0.38
C ASN A 71 -12.85 -10.83 -0.88
N ARG A 72 -13.44 -9.94 -0.07
CA ARG A 72 -13.62 -8.53 -0.43
C ARG A 72 -12.29 -7.82 -0.54
N PHE A 73 -11.36 -8.07 0.39
CA PHE A 73 -9.99 -7.57 0.29
C PHE A 73 -9.28 -8.11 -0.96
N ALA A 74 -9.45 -9.40 -1.30
CA ALA A 74 -8.76 -10.00 -2.44
C ALA A 74 -9.21 -9.36 -3.75
N ASN A 75 -10.54 -9.26 -3.90
CA ASN A 75 -11.16 -8.61 -5.04
C ASN A 75 -10.80 -7.11 -5.09
N THR A 76 -10.59 -6.46 -3.93
CA THR A 76 -10.11 -5.06 -3.86
C THR A 76 -8.72 -4.92 -4.44
N ILE A 77 -7.78 -5.78 -4.06
CA ILE A 77 -6.43 -5.76 -4.61
C ILE A 77 -6.45 -6.01 -6.11
N ASP A 78 -7.24 -6.98 -6.58
CA ASP A 78 -7.36 -7.32 -8.00
C ASP A 78 -7.96 -6.18 -8.83
N ASN A 79 -9.02 -5.54 -8.33
CA ASN A 79 -9.66 -4.41 -9.02
C ASN A 79 -8.83 -3.13 -8.94
N PHE A 80 -8.09 -2.94 -7.84
CA PHE A 80 -7.15 -1.84 -7.68
C PHE A 80 -6.01 -1.95 -8.70
N ASP A 81 -5.42 -3.14 -8.88
CA ASP A 81 -4.36 -3.35 -9.87
C ASP A 81 -4.87 -3.13 -11.31
N LYS A 82 -6.12 -3.52 -11.61
CA LYS A 82 -6.77 -3.20 -12.89
C LYS A 82 -6.97 -1.70 -13.09
N THR A 83 -7.39 -0.97 -12.06
CA THR A 83 -7.66 0.47 -12.14
C THR A 83 -6.38 1.28 -12.33
N ILE A 84 -5.33 0.91 -11.60
CA ILE A 84 -4.02 1.56 -11.64
C ILE A 84 -3.13 0.90 -12.69
N SER A 85 -3.65 -0.04 -13.48
CA SER A 85 -2.88 -0.81 -14.45
C SER A 85 -1.99 0.11 -15.28
N VAL A 86 -2.49 1.29 -15.68
CA VAL A 86 -1.89 2.30 -16.57
C VAL A 86 -0.58 2.87 -16.02
N VAL A 87 -0.43 2.84 -14.69
CA VAL A 87 0.76 3.33 -14.02
C VAL A 87 1.88 2.29 -14.17
N PRO A 88 3.09 2.70 -14.62
CA PRO A 88 4.24 1.79 -14.69
C PRO A 88 4.49 1.08 -13.35
N SER A 89 4.81 -0.22 -13.40
CA SER A 89 5.03 -1.07 -12.21
C SER A 89 6.00 -0.46 -11.18
N ARG A 90 7.04 0.23 -11.65
CA ARG A 90 8.01 0.98 -10.82
C ARG A 90 7.38 2.01 -9.90
N LEU A 91 6.43 2.79 -10.42
CA LEU A 91 5.76 3.83 -9.66
C LEU A 91 4.73 3.19 -8.71
N LYS A 92 4.07 2.11 -9.15
CA LYS A 92 3.18 1.34 -8.28
C LYS A 92 3.92 0.80 -7.04
N PHE A 93 5.14 0.31 -7.19
CA PHE A 93 5.93 -0.20 -6.08
C PHE A 93 6.31 0.91 -5.08
N PHE A 94 6.93 2.00 -5.55
CA PHE A 94 7.34 3.10 -4.68
C PHE A 94 6.16 3.75 -3.95
N TYR A 95 5.13 4.15 -4.70
CA TYR A 95 3.99 4.84 -4.11
C TYR A 95 3.05 3.90 -3.37
N GLY A 96 2.94 2.64 -3.78
CA GLY A 96 2.21 1.63 -3.02
C GLY A 96 2.85 1.38 -1.67
N LEU A 97 4.18 1.24 -1.63
CA LEU A 97 4.92 1.10 -0.39
C LEU A 97 4.81 2.37 0.47
N ASN A 98 4.98 3.56 -0.11
CA ASN A 98 4.77 4.81 0.61
C ASN A 98 3.33 4.96 1.14
N ALA A 99 2.33 4.56 0.35
CA ALA A 99 0.93 4.56 0.76
C ALA A 99 0.69 3.60 1.93
N ILE A 100 1.34 2.43 1.95
CA ILE A 100 1.30 1.52 3.10
C ILE A 100 1.85 2.23 4.34
N TYR A 101 3.00 2.91 4.27
CA TYR A 101 3.55 3.65 5.41
C TYR A 101 2.60 4.75 5.89
N ILE A 102 2.12 5.62 4.99
CA ILE A 102 1.19 6.70 5.35
C ILE A 102 -0.12 6.15 5.93
N LEU A 103 -0.60 5.01 5.40
CA LEU A 103 -1.73 4.29 5.95
C LEU A 103 -1.44 3.81 7.38
N PHE A 104 -0.27 3.22 7.64
CA PHE A 104 0.12 2.80 8.99
C PHE A 104 0.35 3.96 9.97
N ILE A 105 0.86 5.10 9.51
CA ILE A 105 1.16 6.26 10.37
C ILE A 105 -0.11 7.01 10.74
N PHE A 106 -0.97 7.35 9.77
CA PHE A 106 -2.08 8.27 9.99
C PHE A 106 -3.43 7.57 10.06
N VAL A 107 -3.67 6.62 9.15
CA VAL A 107 -4.99 6.02 8.98
C VAL A 107 -5.21 4.90 10.00
N PHE A 108 -4.20 4.06 10.20
CA PHE A 108 -4.28 2.88 11.02
C PHE A 108 -4.52 3.18 12.51
N PRO A 109 -3.89 4.19 13.14
CA PRO A 109 -4.20 4.55 14.53
C PRO A 109 -5.64 5.00 14.73
N ILE A 110 -6.23 5.67 13.73
CA ILE A 110 -7.60 6.19 13.79
C ILE A 110 -8.62 5.08 13.51
N ILE A 111 -8.35 4.23 12.51
CA ILE A 111 -9.28 3.19 12.09
C ILE A 111 -9.26 2.00 13.05
N THR A 112 -8.12 1.68 13.68
CA THR A 112 -8.00 0.51 14.57
C THR A 112 -9.04 0.49 15.68
N PRO A 113 -9.25 1.57 16.46
CA PRO A 113 -10.32 1.66 17.45
C PRO A 113 -11.71 1.36 16.89
N ILE A 114 -12.03 1.94 15.74
CA ILE A 114 -13.34 1.80 15.09
C ILE A 114 -13.55 0.34 14.67
N ILE A 115 -12.55 -0.26 14.01
CA ILE A 115 -12.57 -1.67 13.64
C ILE A 115 -12.73 -2.53 14.89
N SER A 116 -12.02 -2.24 15.98
CA SER A 116 -12.12 -3.03 17.20
C SER A 116 -13.49 -3.03 17.83
N VAL A 117 -14.14 -1.88 17.92
CA VAL A 117 -15.52 -1.79 18.42
C VAL A 117 -16.48 -2.57 17.53
N LEU A 118 -16.38 -2.41 16.21
CA LEU A 118 -17.24 -3.10 15.24
C LEU A 118 -16.98 -4.62 15.21
N SER A 119 -15.72 -5.04 15.29
CA SER A 119 -15.32 -6.45 15.29
C SER A 119 -15.80 -7.18 16.53
N PHE A 120 -15.68 -6.58 17.72
CA PHE A 120 -16.20 -7.19 18.95
C PHE A 120 -17.73 -7.23 18.99
N ALA A 121 -18.40 -6.17 18.51
CA ALA A 121 -19.85 -6.20 18.32
C ALA A 121 -20.26 -7.33 17.36
N SER A 122 -19.58 -7.44 16.22
CA SER A 122 -19.86 -8.49 15.22
C SER A 122 -19.55 -9.89 15.75
N PHE A 123 -18.50 -10.04 16.56
CA PHE A 123 -18.15 -11.30 17.21
C PHE A 123 -19.27 -11.75 18.18
N ALA A 124 -19.74 -10.84 19.03
CA ALA A 124 -20.87 -11.10 19.93
C ALA A 124 -22.17 -11.41 19.19
N TRP A 125 -22.43 -10.72 18.08
CA TRP A 125 -23.55 -11.03 17.20
C TRP A 125 -23.44 -12.47 16.69
N ARG A 126 -22.31 -12.87 16.09
CA ARG A 126 -22.11 -14.23 15.55
C ARG A 126 -22.22 -15.32 16.62
N LEU A 127 -21.71 -15.07 17.84
CA LEU A 127 -21.82 -16.00 18.95
C LEU A 127 -23.27 -16.23 19.40
N THR A 128 -24.11 -15.20 19.33
CA THR A 128 -25.52 -15.30 19.75
C THR A 128 -26.45 -15.74 18.63
N THR A 129 -26.05 -15.58 17.37
CA THR A 129 -26.87 -15.91 16.19
C THR A 129 -26.32 -17.11 15.40
N LEU A 130 -25.53 -18.01 16.01
CA LEU A 130 -24.83 -19.17 15.39
C LEU A 130 -25.57 -19.96 14.28
N LYS A 131 -26.90 -19.89 14.21
CA LYS A 131 -27.73 -20.51 13.15
C LYS A 131 -27.99 -19.64 11.91
N ARG A 132 -27.78 -18.32 11.95
CA ARG A 132 -27.99 -17.38 10.84
C ARG A 132 -26.69 -17.20 10.07
N ARG A 133 -26.70 -17.46 8.76
CA ARG A 133 -25.52 -17.32 7.89
C ARG A 133 -25.30 -15.89 7.40
N GLU A 134 -26.37 -15.10 7.30
CA GLU A 134 -26.35 -13.78 6.66
C GLU A 134 -26.82 -12.67 7.62
N TRP A 135 -26.26 -11.47 7.44
CA TRP A 135 -26.67 -10.27 8.18
C TRP A 135 -28.06 -9.76 7.77
N ASP A 136 -28.49 -10.07 6.54
CA ASP A 136 -29.73 -9.58 5.92
C ASP A 136 -30.96 -10.46 6.16
N ASP A 137 -30.86 -11.47 7.04
CA ASP A 137 -32.06 -12.16 7.51
C ASP A 137 -32.92 -11.14 8.29
N ASN A 138 -33.97 -10.60 7.65
CA ASN A 138 -34.97 -9.62 8.12
C ASN A 138 -35.72 -10.01 9.42
N SER A 139 -35.24 -11.02 10.13
CA SER A 139 -35.78 -11.46 11.40
C SER A 139 -35.22 -10.60 12.54
N GLU A 140 -36.13 -10.02 13.33
CA GLU A 140 -35.80 -9.13 14.44
C GLU A 140 -34.65 -9.70 15.29
N VAL A 141 -33.64 -8.86 15.52
CA VAL A 141 -32.50 -9.22 16.37
C VAL A 141 -32.97 -9.22 17.82
N SER A 142 -32.84 -10.37 18.49
CA SER A 142 -33.21 -10.54 19.90
C SER A 142 -32.55 -9.48 20.79
N PHE A 143 -33.27 -9.03 21.82
CA PHE A 143 -32.73 -8.13 22.84
C PHE A 143 -31.43 -8.66 23.45
N ILE A 144 -31.33 -9.98 23.67
CA ILE A 144 -30.13 -10.63 24.20
C ILE A 144 -28.93 -10.41 23.28
N THR A 145 -29.10 -10.52 21.96
CA THR A 145 -28.04 -10.26 20.99
C THR A 145 -27.58 -8.80 21.06
N LYS A 146 -28.51 -7.84 21.08
CA LYS A 146 -28.17 -6.41 21.19
C LYS A 146 -27.40 -6.11 22.49
N PHE A 147 -27.85 -6.67 23.60
CA PHE A 147 -27.19 -6.52 24.90
C PHE A 147 -25.76 -7.09 24.87
N MET A 148 -25.58 -8.29 24.32
CA MET A 148 -24.26 -8.93 24.20
C MET A 148 -23.30 -8.14 23.29
N MET A 149 -23.82 -7.56 22.20
CA MET A 149 -23.03 -6.68 21.32
C MET A 149 -22.48 -5.48 22.09
N VAL A 150 -23.34 -4.78 22.85
CA VAL A 150 -22.92 -3.63 23.67
C VAL A 150 -21.90 -4.06 24.71
N LEU A 151 -22.16 -5.17 25.43
CA LEU A 151 -21.27 -5.68 26.46
C LEU A 151 -19.86 -5.97 25.92
N PHE A 152 -19.76 -6.62 24.76
CA PHE A 152 -18.47 -6.94 24.15
C PHE A 152 -17.77 -5.71 23.59
N SER A 153 -18.51 -4.69 23.13
CA SER A 153 -17.94 -3.43 22.67
C SER A 153 -17.37 -2.56 23.80
N ILE A 154 -17.79 -2.73 25.06
CA ILE A 154 -17.22 -1.99 26.20
C ILE A 154 -15.71 -2.21 26.30
N ILE A 155 -15.23 -3.44 26.04
CA ILE A 155 -13.82 -3.80 26.13
C ILE A 155 -12.93 -2.95 25.19
N PRO A 156 -13.14 -2.96 23.86
CA PRO A 156 -12.37 -2.11 22.95
C PRO A 156 -12.64 -0.62 23.16
N ILE A 157 -13.84 -0.21 23.61
CA ILE A 157 -14.10 1.20 23.97
C ILE A 157 -13.19 1.65 25.12
N PHE A 158 -13.08 0.84 26.17
CA PHE A 158 -12.20 1.11 27.30
C PHE A 158 -10.75 1.29 26.84
N PHE A 159 -10.21 0.34 26.07
CA PHE A 159 -8.83 0.43 25.57
C PHE A 159 -8.64 1.60 24.59
N THR A 160 -9.65 1.94 23.81
CA THR A 160 -9.61 3.13 22.94
C THR A 160 -9.46 4.39 23.79
N ILE A 161 -10.27 4.56 24.83
CA ILE A 161 -10.19 5.72 25.72
C ILE A 161 -8.84 5.77 26.45
N SER A 162 -8.28 4.62 26.83
CA SER A 162 -6.98 4.54 27.48
C SER A 162 -5.82 5.01 26.60
N VAL A 163 -5.92 4.81 25.28
CA VAL A 163 -4.81 5.09 24.32
C VAL A 163 -5.05 6.36 23.50
N LEU A 164 -6.29 6.87 23.42
CA LEU A 164 -6.63 8.05 22.62
C LEU A 164 -5.71 9.26 22.86
N PRO A 165 -5.32 9.62 24.11
CA PRO A 165 -4.39 10.74 24.34
C PRO A 165 -3.01 10.52 23.72
N GLU A 166 -2.60 9.27 23.58
CA GLU A 166 -1.29 8.85 23.10
C GLU A 166 -1.24 8.75 21.56
N PHE A 167 -2.35 8.97 20.84
CA PHE A 167 -2.37 8.86 19.38
C PHE A 167 -1.47 9.90 18.69
N ILE A 168 -1.38 11.12 19.23
CA ILE A 168 -0.46 12.12 18.68
C ILE A 168 0.99 11.67 18.86
N ILE A 169 1.30 11.08 20.02
CA ILE A 169 2.62 10.52 20.33
C ILE A 169 2.92 9.33 19.41
N LEU A 170 1.93 8.47 19.16
CA LEU A 170 2.05 7.37 18.21
C LEU A 170 2.35 7.85 16.79
N VAL A 171 1.58 8.83 16.29
CA VAL A 171 1.81 9.41 14.95
C VAL A 171 3.21 10.01 14.87
N GLY A 172 3.63 10.76 15.90
CA GLY A 172 4.99 11.32 16.00
C GLY A 172 6.07 10.24 16.01
N PHE A 173 5.90 9.18 16.79
CA PHE A 173 6.81 8.03 16.82
C PHE A 173 6.92 7.34 15.46
N LEU A 174 5.79 7.01 14.83
CA LEU A 174 5.79 6.34 13.52
C LEU A 174 6.39 7.24 12.43
N TRP A 175 6.22 8.55 12.52
CA TRP A 175 6.77 9.51 11.57
C TRP A 175 8.27 9.72 11.77
N GLU A 176 8.70 10.15 12.95
CA GLU A 176 10.08 10.59 13.22
C GLU A 176 11.04 9.41 13.43
N VAL A 177 10.58 8.32 14.04
CA VAL A 177 11.47 7.19 14.41
C VAL A 177 11.48 6.13 13.32
N ILE A 178 10.37 5.92 12.62
CA ILE A 178 10.24 4.84 11.64
C ILE A 178 10.29 5.38 10.21
N TRP A 179 9.37 6.27 9.80
CA TRP A 179 9.21 6.62 8.39
C TRP A 179 10.27 7.58 7.86
N ALA A 180 10.46 8.73 8.50
CA ALA A 180 11.40 9.76 8.04
C ALA A 180 12.84 9.23 7.90
N PRO A 181 13.38 8.39 8.83
CA PRO A 181 14.70 7.79 8.68
C PRO A 181 14.79 6.75 7.55
N LEU A 182 13.68 6.07 7.21
CA LEU A 182 13.64 5.08 6.14
C LEU A 182 13.47 5.72 4.75
N LEU A 183 12.96 6.94 4.69
CA LEU A 183 12.65 7.67 3.46
C LEU A 183 13.83 7.77 2.46
N PRO A 184 15.08 8.09 2.87
CA PRO A 184 16.22 8.09 1.95
C PRO A 184 16.47 6.73 1.31
N TYR A 185 16.34 5.64 2.07
CA TYR A 185 16.51 4.28 1.54
C TYR A 185 15.38 3.90 0.57
N LEU A 186 14.14 4.30 0.87
CA LEU A 186 13.01 4.11 -0.04
C LEU A 186 13.21 4.85 -1.36
N PHE A 187 13.73 6.08 -1.30
CA PHE A 187 14.11 6.82 -2.49
C PHE A 187 15.23 6.13 -3.26
N SER A 188 16.31 5.69 -2.59
CA SER A 188 17.42 4.97 -3.21
C SER A 188 16.96 3.70 -3.93
N ILE A 189 16.14 2.87 -3.27
CA ILE A 189 15.53 1.67 -3.86
C ILE A 189 14.70 2.06 -5.09
N SER A 190 13.92 3.13 -4.99
CA SER A 190 12.98 3.50 -6.03
C SER A 190 13.61 4.14 -7.25
N TYR A 191 14.61 5.02 -7.07
CA TYR A 191 15.39 5.57 -8.17
C TYR A 191 16.22 4.50 -8.88
N SER A 192 16.79 3.57 -8.13
CA SER A 192 17.54 2.44 -8.69
C SER A 192 16.63 1.50 -9.48
N LEU A 193 15.45 1.17 -8.94
CA LEU A 193 14.44 0.35 -9.63
C LEU A 193 13.91 1.06 -10.87
N PHE A 194 13.63 2.36 -10.75
CA PHE A 194 13.15 3.20 -11.85
C PHE A 194 14.13 3.25 -13.00
N THR A 195 15.40 3.48 -12.71
CA THR A 195 16.47 3.60 -13.72
C THR A 195 16.71 2.26 -14.41
N SER A 196 16.72 1.18 -13.65
CA SER A 196 16.82 -0.18 -14.22
C SER A 196 15.66 -0.48 -15.18
N LEU A 197 14.43 -0.22 -14.76
CA LEU A 197 13.23 -0.45 -15.58
C LEU A 197 13.15 0.50 -16.78
N ALA A 198 13.68 1.73 -16.68
CA ALA A 198 13.78 2.64 -17.81
C ALA A 198 14.64 2.04 -18.93
N ILE A 199 15.81 1.50 -18.57
CA ILE A 199 16.74 0.87 -19.51
C ILE A 199 16.11 -0.41 -20.10
N GLY A 200 15.48 -1.25 -19.26
CA GLY A 200 14.73 -2.42 -19.72
C GLY A 200 13.63 -2.06 -20.73
N ALA A 201 12.83 -1.05 -20.43
CA ALA A 201 11.78 -0.56 -21.32
C ALA A 201 12.34 -0.01 -22.66
N LEU A 202 13.49 0.66 -22.64
CA LEU A 202 14.18 1.13 -23.85
C LEU A 202 14.60 -0.06 -24.73
N ILE A 203 15.25 -1.06 -24.15
CA ILE A 203 15.70 -2.27 -24.86
C ILE A 203 14.50 -2.97 -25.51
N ILE A 204 13.41 -3.12 -24.75
CA ILE A 204 12.15 -3.70 -25.24
C ILE A 204 11.57 -2.88 -26.40
N LEU A 205 11.57 -1.55 -26.28
CA LEU A 205 11.05 -0.65 -27.31
C LEU A 205 11.83 -0.81 -28.63
N PHE A 206 13.16 -0.92 -28.58
CA PHE A 206 13.98 -1.18 -29.76
C PHE A 206 13.78 -2.60 -30.33
N TYR A 207 13.60 -3.61 -29.48
CA TYR A 207 13.55 -5.01 -29.91
C TYR A 207 12.18 -5.47 -30.43
N ASN A 208 11.10 -4.88 -29.93
CA ASN A 208 9.70 -5.24 -30.27
C ASN A 208 9.01 -4.23 -31.19
N SER A 209 9.78 -3.54 -32.04
CA SER A 209 9.23 -2.59 -33.02
C SER A 209 8.37 -1.48 -32.37
N GLY A 210 8.71 -1.09 -31.13
CA GLY A 210 8.08 -0.05 -30.33
C GLY A 210 6.64 -0.30 -29.90
N ILE A 211 6.38 -1.50 -29.38
CA ILE A 211 5.20 -1.87 -28.59
C ILE A 211 5.56 -1.69 -27.12
N SER A 212 4.83 -0.83 -26.40
CA SER A 212 5.05 -0.58 -24.97
C SER A 212 4.83 -1.85 -24.13
N GLU A 213 5.43 -1.96 -22.93
CA GLU A 213 5.17 -3.08 -21.98
C GLU A 213 3.67 -3.35 -21.77
N TYR A 214 2.85 -2.30 -21.94
CA TYR A 214 1.41 -2.32 -21.81
C TYR A 214 0.68 -3.06 -22.94
N GLU A 215 1.12 -2.81 -24.18
CA GLU A 215 0.52 -3.37 -25.38
C GLU A 215 0.93 -4.83 -25.58
N GLN A 216 2.05 -5.26 -24.97
CA GLN A 216 2.52 -6.65 -25.02
C GLN A 216 1.59 -7.64 -24.31
N ILE A 217 0.71 -7.17 -23.43
CA ILE A 217 -0.31 -8.02 -22.80
C ILE A 217 -1.26 -8.62 -23.85
N TYR A 218 -1.47 -7.90 -24.97
CA TYR A 218 -2.42 -8.22 -26.04
C TYR A 218 -1.79 -8.80 -27.32
N VAL A 219 -0.46 -8.87 -27.41
CA VAL A 219 0.25 -9.37 -28.61
C VAL A 219 0.81 -10.78 -28.34
N GLU A 220 0.65 -11.67 -29.32
CA GLU A 220 0.97 -13.11 -29.23
C GLU A 220 2.46 -13.44 -28.94
N PRO A 221 2.74 -14.62 -28.35
CA PRO A 221 3.89 -14.89 -27.50
C PRO A 221 5.20 -15.27 -28.21
N SER A 222 5.41 -14.90 -29.47
CA SER A 222 6.54 -15.39 -30.27
C SER A 222 7.94 -15.00 -29.77
N LYS A 223 8.04 -14.08 -28.78
CA LYS A 223 9.32 -13.57 -28.23
C LYS A 223 9.46 -13.71 -26.70
N LYS A 224 8.85 -14.72 -26.09
CA LYS A 224 8.83 -14.92 -24.62
C LYS A 224 10.22 -15.01 -23.96
N GLN A 225 11.22 -15.55 -24.67
CA GLN A 225 12.59 -15.75 -24.14
C GLN A 225 13.37 -14.43 -24.03
N ILE A 226 13.17 -13.50 -24.96
CA ILE A 226 13.81 -12.17 -24.95
C ILE A 226 13.31 -11.34 -23.77
N LEU A 227 12.00 -11.40 -23.48
CA LEU A 227 11.42 -10.70 -22.33
C LEU A 227 12.03 -11.18 -21.01
N TRP A 228 12.27 -12.48 -20.87
CA TRP A 228 12.88 -13.05 -19.67
C TRP A 228 14.33 -12.57 -19.49
N ASN A 229 15.10 -12.51 -20.57
CA ASN A 229 16.47 -11.99 -20.54
C ASN A 229 16.53 -10.50 -20.13
N VAL A 230 15.59 -9.68 -20.62
CA VAL A 230 15.49 -8.28 -20.19
C VAL A 230 15.13 -8.19 -18.71
N LYS A 231 14.23 -9.03 -18.19
CA LYS A 231 13.89 -9.04 -16.76
C LYS A 231 15.07 -9.46 -15.86
N ILE A 232 15.89 -10.43 -16.29
CA ILE A 232 17.14 -10.75 -15.57
C ILE A 232 18.07 -9.53 -15.55
N LEU A 233 18.25 -8.87 -16.71
CA LEU A 233 19.09 -7.69 -16.81
C LEU A 233 18.59 -6.56 -15.91
N GLU A 234 17.27 -6.34 -15.84
CA GLU A 234 16.67 -5.35 -14.94
C GLU A 234 17.00 -5.65 -13.47
N ILE A 235 16.92 -6.92 -13.04
CA ILE A 235 17.28 -7.31 -11.66
C ILE A 235 18.77 -7.03 -11.39
N PHE A 236 19.64 -7.36 -12.35
CA PHE A 236 21.08 -7.11 -12.22
C PHE A 236 21.39 -5.60 -12.16
N LEU A 237 20.83 -4.82 -13.09
CA LEU A 237 20.98 -3.37 -13.12
C LEU A 237 20.43 -2.71 -11.86
N PHE A 238 19.31 -3.21 -11.33
CA PHE A 238 18.74 -2.74 -10.07
C PHE A 238 19.74 -2.94 -8.92
N GLY A 239 20.29 -4.15 -8.77
CA GLY A 239 21.30 -4.43 -7.75
C GLY A 239 22.55 -3.58 -7.91
N PHE A 240 23.01 -3.39 -9.15
CA PHE A 240 24.16 -2.53 -9.46
C PHE A 240 23.90 -1.06 -9.10
N PHE A 241 22.77 -0.48 -9.50
CA PHE A 241 22.43 0.91 -9.16
C PHE A 241 22.22 1.11 -7.67
N LEU A 242 21.59 0.15 -6.99
CA LEU A 242 21.41 0.19 -5.54
C LEU A 242 22.76 0.15 -4.81
N PHE A 243 23.70 -0.67 -5.28
CA PHE A 243 25.06 -0.69 -4.77
C PHE A 243 25.77 0.67 -4.96
N LEU A 244 25.68 1.25 -6.16
CA LEU A 244 26.27 2.56 -6.44
C LEU A 244 25.69 3.67 -5.56
N ASP A 245 24.38 3.67 -5.33
CA ASP A 245 23.69 4.68 -4.52
C ASP A 245 24.02 4.55 -3.03
N ILE A 246 23.96 3.33 -2.48
CA ILE A 246 24.32 3.07 -1.08
C ILE A 246 25.81 3.38 -0.82
N ALA A 247 26.69 3.06 -1.77
CA ALA A 247 28.10 3.40 -1.71
C ALA A 247 28.39 4.90 -1.95
N LYS A 248 27.36 5.71 -2.24
CA LYS A 248 27.42 7.16 -2.51
C LYS A 248 28.39 7.51 -3.64
N LEU A 249 28.48 6.67 -4.67
CA LEU A 249 29.36 6.89 -5.81
C LEU A 249 28.74 7.92 -6.76
N ALA A 250 29.43 9.03 -7.01
CA ALA A 250 28.92 10.16 -7.81
C ALA A 250 28.42 9.78 -9.22
N VAL A 251 28.93 8.67 -9.78
CA VAL A 251 28.52 8.13 -11.08
C VAL A 251 27.02 7.78 -11.12
N ILE A 252 26.38 7.50 -9.97
CA ILE A 252 24.95 7.16 -9.93
C ILE A 252 24.05 8.27 -10.51
N ASN A 253 24.42 9.53 -10.30
CA ASN A 253 23.66 10.68 -10.79
C ASN A 253 23.59 10.69 -12.33
N PHE A 254 24.64 10.25 -13.01
CA PHE A 254 24.64 10.11 -14.47
C PHE A 254 23.61 9.07 -14.93
N PHE A 255 23.54 7.93 -14.24
CA PHE A 255 22.56 6.89 -14.56
C PHE A 255 21.12 7.35 -14.28
N TYR A 256 20.89 8.06 -13.18
CA TYR A 256 19.56 8.60 -12.86
C TYR A 256 19.07 9.62 -13.90
N MET A 257 19.95 10.53 -14.34
CA MET A 257 19.62 11.46 -15.42
C MET A 257 19.37 10.73 -16.75
N SER A 258 20.18 9.72 -17.06
CA SER A 258 20.01 8.90 -18.26
C SER A 258 18.66 8.16 -18.24
N GLY A 259 18.32 7.52 -17.11
CA GLY A 259 17.04 6.84 -16.92
C GLY A 259 15.84 7.77 -17.07
N PHE A 260 15.96 9.01 -16.57
CA PHE A 260 14.94 10.03 -16.73
C PHE A 260 14.72 10.43 -18.20
N ILE A 261 15.80 10.72 -18.94
CA ILE A 261 15.74 11.07 -20.37
C ILE A 261 15.11 9.93 -21.18
N ILE A 262 15.53 8.69 -20.91
CA ILE A 262 14.98 7.48 -21.53
C ILE A 262 13.45 7.40 -21.32
N ILE A 263 12.97 7.75 -20.13
CA ILE A 263 11.54 7.69 -19.83
C ILE A 263 10.74 8.78 -20.54
N ILE A 264 11.25 10.01 -20.61
CA ILE A 264 10.58 11.05 -21.41
C ILE A 264 10.49 10.57 -22.87
N PHE A 265 11.60 10.09 -23.42
CA PHE A 265 11.66 9.60 -24.79
C PHE A 265 10.65 8.46 -25.03
N THR A 266 10.70 7.40 -24.22
CA THR A 266 9.79 6.24 -24.36
C THR A 266 8.32 6.63 -24.16
N SER A 267 8.03 7.58 -23.25
CA SER A 267 6.67 8.08 -23.01
C SER A 267 6.13 8.87 -24.21
N ILE A 268 6.94 9.76 -24.80
CA ILE A 268 6.59 10.52 -26.01
C ILE A 268 6.32 9.56 -27.18
N VAL A 269 7.23 8.61 -27.42
CA VAL A 269 7.08 7.62 -28.50
C VAL A 269 5.80 6.79 -28.32
N ASN A 270 5.51 6.36 -27.09
CA ASN A 270 4.30 5.60 -26.77
C ASN A 270 3.03 6.45 -26.91
N PHE A 271 3.05 7.72 -26.54
CA PHE A 271 1.91 8.63 -26.68
C PHE A 271 1.50 8.81 -28.14
N PHE A 272 2.47 9.09 -29.03
CA PHE A 272 2.20 9.27 -30.45
C PHE A 272 1.74 7.97 -31.14
N ARG A 273 2.29 6.82 -30.76
CA ARG A 273 1.92 5.52 -31.34
C ARG A 273 0.60 4.97 -30.78
N GLY A 274 0.33 5.13 -29.49
CA GLY A 274 -0.91 4.68 -28.86
C GLY A 274 -2.15 5.39 -29.41
N LYS A 275 -2.01 6.67 -29.77
CA LYS A 275 -3.05 7.44 -30.47
C LYS A 275 -3.41 6.87 -31.85
N ALA A 276 -2.49 6.15 -32.50
CA ALA A 276 -2.71 5.56 -33.82
C ALA A 276 -3.41 4.18 -33.77
N LYS A 277 -3.45 3.50 -32.61
CA LYS A 277 -3.96 2.11 -32.51
C LYS A 277 -5.21 1.89 -31.66
N LEU A 278 -5.58 2.78 -30.73
CA LEU A 278 -6.67 2.50 -29.76
C LEU A 278 -7.77 3.57 -29.73
N LYS A 279 -9.03 3.16 -29.98
CA LYS A 279 -10.25 4.01 -29.98
C LYS A 279 -10.70 4.52 -28.59
N ASN A 280 -10.20 3.96 -27.48
CA ASN A 280 -10.62 4.31 -26.11
C ASN A 280 -9.49 4.97 -25.27
N PHE A 281 -8.99 6.11 -25.73
CA PHE A 281 -7.88 6.82 -25.07
C PHE A 281 -8.26 7.48 -23.72
N LYS A 282 -9.56 7.72 -23.46
CA LYS A 282 -10.04 8.48 -22.29
C LYS A 282 -9.76 7.80 -20.93
N SER A 283 -9.72 6.47 -20.84
CA SER A 283 -9.42 5.78 -19.56
C SER A 283 -7.96 5.88 -19.14
N HIS A 284 -7.06 6.24 -20.07
CA HIS A 284 -5.62 6.30 -19.80
C HIS A 284 -5.15 7.70 -19.40
N PHE A 285 -5.97 8.74 -19.60
CA PHE A 285 -5.61 10.12 -19.27
C PHE A 285 -5.26 10.31 -17.79
N PHE A 286 -6.04 9.70 -16.89
CA PHE A 286 -5.74 9.72 -15.45
C PHE A 286 -4.38 9.07 -15.13
N GLY A 287 -4.06 7.93 -15.75
CA GLY A 287 -2.77 7.26 -15.54
C GLY A 287 -1.57 8.07 -16.05
N TYR A 288 -1.72 8.76 -17.18
CA TYR A 288 -0.69 9.67 -17.69
C TYR A 288 -0.57 10.95 -16.86
N PHE A 289 -1.67 11.53 -16.40
CA PHE A 289 -1.66 12.70 -15.51
C PHE A 289 -0.98 12.38 -14.18
N ILE A 290 -1.34 11.24 -13.59
CA ILE A 290 -0.69 10.65 -12.41
C ILE A 290 0.81 10.46 -12.66
N ALA A 291 1.21 9.85 -13.78
CA ALA A 291 2.61 9.68 -14.14
C ALA A 291 3.36 11.03 -14.32
N VAL A 292 2.75 12.05 -14.93
CA VAL A 292 3.35 13.37 -15.14
C VAL A 292 3.50 14.13 -13.82
N VAL A 293 2.47 14.13 -12.96
CA VAL A 293 2.55 14.72 -11.61
C VAL A 293 3.64 14.02 -10.80
N PHE A 294 3.75 12.68 -10.90
CA PHE A 294 4.70 11.87 -10.15
C PHE A 294 6.15 11.90 -10.67
N ILE A 295 6.35 12.09 -11.97
CA ILE A 295 7.67 12.24 -12.58
C ILE A 295 8.13 13.69 -12.44
N GLY A 296 7.21 14.64 -12.65
CA GLY A 296 7.45 16.07 -12.50
C GLY A 296 7.84 16.45 -11.07
N SER A 297 7.21 15.84 -10.06
CA SER A 297 7.62 16.06 -8.68
C SER A 297 9.05 15.59 -8.47
N ASN A 298 9.37 14.31 -8.67
CA ASN A 298 10.71 13.76 -8.39
C ASN A 298 11.88 14.41 -9.13
N VAL A 299 11.68 14.96 -10.33
CA VAL A 299 12.76 15.55 -11.16
C VAL A 299 13.03 17.01 -10.82
N LEU A 300 12.01 17.78 -10.42
CA LEU A 300 12.17 19.18 -10.00
C LEU A 300 12.98 19.33 -8.70
N PHE A 301 13.38 18.22 -8.09
CA PHE A 301 13.84 18.13 -6.72
C PHE A 301 15.36 17.92 -6.55
N SER A 302 16.17 18.12 -7.59
CA SER A 302 17.62 17.97 -7.50
C SER A 302 18.34 19.14 -6.79
N THR A 303 17.67 20.26 -6.49
CA THR A 303 18.34 21.45 -5.91
C THR A 303 17.44 22.29 -4.98
N SER A 304 17.97 22.63 -3.79
CA SER A 304 17.42 23.53 -2.73
C SER A 304 16.45 22.97 -1.67
N LEU A 305 16.33 23.64 -0.52
CA LEU A 305 15.41 23.34 0.61
C LEU A 305 13.93 23.24 0.20
N ILE A 306 13.51 23.97 -0.83
CA ILE A 306 12.15 23.91 -1.40
C ILE A 306 11.86 22.50 -1.94
N SER A 307 12.89 21.78 -2.34
CA SER A 307 12.82 20.39 -2.80
C SER A 307 12.34 19.43 -1.71
N GLU A 308 12.84 19.54 -0.47
CA GLU A 308 12.48 18.60 0.60
C GLU A 308 11.02 18.73 1.01
N PHE A 309 10.55 19.97 1.15
CA PHE A 309 9.14 20.26 1.44
C PHE A 309 8.24 19.69 0.34
N LEU A 310 8.53 19.97 -0.93
CA LEU A 310 7.72 19.50 -2.04
C LEU A 310 7.81 17.97 -2.25
N LYS A 311 8.95 17.33 -1.94
CA LYS A 311 9.09 15.86 -1.91
C LYS A 311 8.10 15.26 -0.92
N ILE A 312 8.11 15.74 0.32
CA ILE A 312 7.24 15.23 1.39
C ILE A 312 5.76 15.41 1.00
N TRP A 313 5.38 16.60 0.51
CA TRP A 313 4.00 16.85 0.08
C TRP A 313 3.58 16.03 -1.13
N SER A 314 4.46 15.82 -2.10
CA SER A 314 4.18 14.91 -3.23
C SER A 314 3.97 13.48 -2.74
N LEU A 315 4.74 13.02 -1.76
CA LEU A 315 4.59 11.70 -1.18
C LEU A 315 3.26 11.56 -0.43
N ILE A 316 2.93 12.54 0.41
CA ILE A 316 1.65 12.56 1.12
C ILE A 316 0.49 12.55 0.13
N MET A 317 0.48 13.46 -0.85
CA MET A 317 -0.59 13.54 -1.86
C MET A 317 -0.73 12.25 -2.66
N SER A 318 0.40 11.64 -3.07
CA SER A 318 0.40 10.36 -3.77
C SER A 318 -0.20 9.23 -2.93
N ALA A 319 0.19 9.16 -1.65
CA ALA A 319 -0.31 8.16 -0.72
C ALA A 319 -1.80 8.35 -0.44
N THR A 320 -2.25 9.59 -0.21
CA THR A 320 -3.66 9.92 -0.01
C THR A 320 -4.50 9.51 -1.20
N LEU A 321 -4.07 9.83 -2.43
CA LEU A 321 -4.76 9.40 -3.65
C LEU A 321 -4.85 7.86 -3.73
N TYR A 322 -3.74 7.15 -3.47
CA TYR A 322 -3.72 5.69 -3.46
C TYR A 322 -4.70 5.11 -2.43
N ILE A 323 -4.71 5.64 -1.20
CA ILE A 323 -5.59 5.21 -0.11
C ILE A 323 -7.05 5.48 -0.47
N VAL A 324 -7.38 6.67 -1.00
CA VAL A 324 -8.75 7.02 -1.39
C VAL A 324 -9.26 6.10 -2.50
N VAL A 325 -8.44 5.85 -3.54
CA VAL A 325 -8.80 4.92 -4.62
C VAL A 325 -9.01 3.51 -4.08
N PHE A 326 -8.16 3.05 -3.16
CA PHE A 326 -8.30 1.74 -2.51
C PHE A 326 -9.59 1.63 -1.70
N ILE A 327 -9.89 2.61 -0.83
CA ILE A 327 -11.11 2.63 -0.02
C ILE A 327 -12.35 2.71 -0.91
N PHE A 328 -12.35 3.56 -1.93
CA PHE A 328 -13.46 3.68 -2.86
C PHE A 328 -13.72 2.35 -3.60
N THR A 329 -12.65 1.68 -4.02
CA THR A 329 -12.73 0.36 -4.67
C THR A 329 -13.29 -0.69 -3.71
N PHE A 330 -12.86 -0.68 -2.44
CA PHE A 330 -13.37 -1.58 -1.41
C PHE A 330 -14.87 -1.38 -1.13
N LEU A 331 -15.31 -0.12 -1.01
CA LEU A 331 -16.70 0.22 -0.71
C LEU A 331 -17.66 -0.12 -1.86
N ARG A 332 -17.21 0.05 -3.11
CA ARG A 332 -18.02 -0.21 -4.31
C ARG A 332 -18.13 -1.70 -4.67
N MET A 333 -17.35 -2.56 -4.03
CA MET A 333 -17.50 -4.00 -4.19
C MET A 333 -18.73 -4.49 -3.44
N GLU A 334 -19.73 -4.92 -4.21
CA GLU A 334 -20.88 -5.70 -3.74
C GLU A 334 -20.45 -7.11 -3.33
#